data_AF-A0AAW8M221-F1
#
_entry.id   AF-A0AAW8M221-F1
#
_cell.length_a   1.000
_cell.length_b   1.000
_cell.length_c   1.000
_cell.angle_alpha   90.00
_cell.angle_beta   90.00
_cell.angle_gamma   90.00
#
_symmetry.space_group_name_H-M   'P 1'
#
loop_
_entity.id
_entity.type
_entity.pdbx_description
1 polymer ?
#
loop_
_entity_poly.entity_id
_entity_poly.type
_entity_poly.pdbx_seq_one_letter_code
_entity_poly.pdbx_strand_id
1 'polypeptide(L)'
;MTNNNGENDRNMSGTNSGEAIDFLRDFSYPIKDESNIPRNAWALYKDGPISKGITRGQWMEQNNGLGPTTSQFGKNGYAIHASLTGNEKLQVDGKFGEHDLMPPQVFVQNIKLSEKQQQIVDSIVDKSAQNKKAFAFKAAKFREIAAEIGVPPDIPKFEKKLEGKNQVFHTIGGGSQPCTIQYDNQIRAGNSIPNVQIWKGTELLEATWHTKDGKGKYDGKSLAEVKVAAIAEYGTGVDVALKANTNRTMGTAQLDRYENGANKRWNAQVADQRERNQNFNHLTAVVTQRDPSIPSPNVDVNWLFANAPDHALAQGLKRGEYSENLRVIGSGNGRTSVQFAMEKFPDVAKLLDEAGIPREIAEVRPNDYWKIKAVGETLPPISVPLAKHLDGPPPPGVDVMSSYGPDQIMVAGRDKHGDRTGMQRTLSEYAAQKLRLPDDAAKVLQREPDMYSRATEKNAGLYDDRSRAQTSRGAGW
;
A
#
# COMPACT_ATOMS: atom_id res chain seq x y z
N MET A 1 24.40 -18.49 -61.69
CA MET A 1 25.35 -18.00 -60.67
C MET A 1 24.92 -18.58 -59.35
N THR A 2 25.88 -19.17 -58.67
CA THR A 2 25.85 -20.09 -57.53
C THR A 2 25.20 -19.59 -56.24
N ASN A 3 24.40 -20.49 -55.65
CA ASN A 3 24.43 -20.96 -54.24
C ASN A 3 23.87 -20.02 -53.15
N ASN A 4 23.13 -20.47 -52.13
CA ASN A 4 22.90 -21.80 -51.56
C ASN A 4 21.60 -21.79 -50.72
N ASN A 5 20.82 -22.88 -50.85
CA ASN A 5 20.20 -23.73 -49.81
C ASN A 5 19.65 -23.07 -48.54
N GLY A 6 18.46 -23.35 -48.05
CA GLY A 6 17.57 -24.51 -48.21
C GLY A 6 16.74 -24.58 -46.92
N GLU A 7 15.41 -24.58 -47.01
CA GLU A 7 14.55 -25.71 -46.63
C GLU A 7 15.01 -26.46 -45.37
N ASN A 8 14.23 -26.43 -44.27
CA ASN A 8 13.18 -27.44 -44.12
C ASN A 8 12.39 -27.34 -42.81
N ASP A 9 11.19 -27.86 -42.96
CA ASP A 9 10.21 -28.26 -41.97
C ASP A 9 10.76 -29.10 -40.80
N ARG A 10 10.04 -28.94 -39.68
CA ARG A 10 9.64 -29.95 -38.68
C ARG A 10 10.69 -30.98 -38.22
N ASN A 11 11.02 -30.88 -36.94
CA ASN A 11 11.06 -32.06 -36.08
C ASN A 11 10.58 -31.73 -34.66
N MET A 12 9.40 -32.28 -34.32
CA MET A 12 9.07 -32.62 -32.94
C MET A 12 9.88 -33.86 -32.56
N SER A 13 10.84 -33.71 -31.65
CA SER A 13 11.34 -34.78 -30.81
C SER A 13 12.03 -34.16 -29.60
N GLY A 14 11.48 -34.42 -28.42
CA GLY A 14 11.78 -33.67 -27.23
C GLY A 14 13.13 -33.94 -26.58
N THR A 15 13.40 -33.13 -25.56
CA THR A 15 13.97 -33.59 -24.29
C THR A 15 13.52 -32.64 -23.21
N ASN A 16 12.76 -33.19 -22.25
CA ASN A 16 12.54 -32.63 -20.94
C ASN A 16 13.90 -32.49 -20.23
N SER A 17 14.46 -31.29 -20.21
CA SER A 17 15.42 -30.88 -19.20
C SER A 17 15.43 -29.36 -19.15
N GLY A 18 14.46 -28.81 -18.42
CA GLY A 18 14.55 -27.44 -17.90
C GLY A 18 15.71 -27.37 -16.92
N GLU A 19 16.92 -27.26 -17.46
CA GLU A 19 18.14 -27.42 -16.70
C GLU A 19 18.28 -26.31 -15.67
N ALA A 20 18.34 -26.75 -14.41
CA ALA A 20 18.64 -26.01 -13.19
C ALA A 20 20.02 -25.29 -13.20
N ILE A 21 20.67 -25.19 -14.36
CA ILE A 21 22.10 -24.90 -14.50
C ILE A 21 22.38 -23.38 -14.53
N ASP A 22 21.43 -22.55 -14.97
CA ASP A 22 21.64 -21.09 -15.12
C ASP A 22 21.37 -20.25 -13.86
N PHE A 23 20.78 -20.82 -12.79
CA PHE A 23 20.61 -20.09 -11.52
C PHE A 23 21.92 -19.98 -10.71
N LEU A 24 22.87 -20.91 -10.95
CA LEU A 24 23.99 -21.17 -10.05
C LEU A 24 25.38 -20.87 -10.65
N ARG A 25 25.48 -20.52 -11.93
CA ARG A 25 26.76 -20.29 -12.61
C ARG A 25 27.06 -18.81 -12.72
N ASP A 26 27.67 -18.26 -11.68
CA ASP A 26 28.51 -17.06 -11.71
C ASP A 26 29.09 -16.89 -10.30
N PHE A 27 30.42 -17.05 -10.13
CA PHE A 27 31.12 -16.97 -8.84
C PHE A 27 31.97 -15.68 -8.76
N SER A 28 31.99 -15.03 -7.59
CA SER A 28 32.97 -13.98 -7.25
C SER A 28 33.51 -14.20 -5.85
N TYR A 29 34.44 -13.33 -5.44
CA TYR A 29 35.23 -13.34 -4.20
C TYR A 29 34.70 -14.19 -3.04
N PRO A 30 35.56 -14.99 -2.38
CA PRO A 30 35.15 -15.83 -1.26
C PRO A 30 34.42 -14.97 -0.22
N ILE A 31 33.17 -15.36 0.10
CA ILE A 31 32.53 -14.88 1.31
C ILE A 31 33.41 -15.36 2.44
N LYS A 32 33.78 -14.46 3.35
CA LYS A 32 34.48 -14.88 4.55
C LYS A 32 33.59 -15.89 5.27
N ASP A 33 34.04 -17.13 5.35
CA ASP A 33 33.41 -18.15 6.18
C ASP A 33 33.78 -17.90 7.64
N GLU A 34 33.39 -16.72 8.13
CA GLU A 34 33.49 -16.38 9.54
C GLU A 34 32.33 -17.06 10.26
N SER A 35 32.67 -17.91 11.25
CA SER A 35 31.74 -18.72 12.06
C SER A 35 30.62 -17.94 12.75
N ASN A 36 30.71 -16.61 12.76
CA ASN A 36 29.84 -15.72 13.52
C ASN A 36 28.70 -15.12 12.68
N ILE A 37 28.70 -15.31 11.36
CA ILE A 37 27.64 -14.79 10.49
C ILE A 37 26.46 -15.78 10.46
N PRO A 38 25.23 -15.36 10.81
CA PRO A 38 24.07 -16.24 10.82
C PRO A 38 23.81 -16.90 9.45
N ARG A 39 23.35 -18.16 9.46
CA ARG A 39 23.01 -18.91 8.24
C ARG A 39 21.85 -18.26 7.45
N ASN A 40 20.99 -17.51 8.11
CA ASN A 40 19.90 -16.74 7.50
C ASN A 40 20.22 -15.23 7.40
N ALA A 41 21.51 -14.82 7.48
CA ALA A 41 21.91 -13.41 7.42
C ALA A 41 21.32 -12.67 6.21
N TRP A 42 21.13 -13.37 5.09
CA TRP A 42 20.36 -12.91 3.95
C TRP A 42 19.64 -14.08 3.27
N ALA A 43 18.63 -13.72 2.47
CA ALA A 43 17.97 -14.61 1.52
C ALA A 43 17.91 -13.95 0.13
N LEU A 44 18.15 -14.75 -0.90
CA LEU A 44 18.09 -14.38 -2.32
C LEU A 44 16.83 -15.00 -2.94
N TYR A 45 16.11 -14.23 -3.74
CA TYR A 45 14.83 -14.60 -4.32
C TYR A 45 14.85 -14.39 -5.83
N LYS A 46 14.54 -15.45 -6.57
CA LYS A 46 14.33 -15.41 -8.01
C LYS A 46 12.84 -15.43 -8.31
N ASP A 47 12.38 -14.37 -8.95
CA ASP A 47 11.04 -14.30 -9.51
C ASP A 47 10.96 -15.11 -10.81
N GLY A 48 9.80 -15.69 -11.07
CA GLY A 48 9.56 -16.56 -12.20
C GLY A 48 8.25 -17.31 -12.06
N PRO A 49 7.82 -18.08 -13.08
CA PRO A 49 6.60 -18.89 -13.01
C PRO A 49 6.58 -19.84 -11.81
N ILE A 50 7.77 -20.32 -11.42
CA ILE A 50 8.01 -20.99 -10.15
C ILE A 50 9.08 -20.16 -9.43
N SER A 51 8.64 -19.36 -8.47
CA SER A 51 9.51 -18.56 -7.63
C SER A 51 10.44 -19.45 -6.81
N LYS A 52 11.66 -18.97 -6.57
CA LYS A 52 12.67 -19.68 -5.76
C LYS A 52 13.26 -18.75 -4.73
N GLY A 53 13.66 -19.33 -3.61
CA GLY A 53 14.40 -18.64 -2.57
C GLY A 53 15.54 -19.51 -2.05
N ILE A 54 16.62 -18.87 -1.60
CA ILE A 54 17.76 -19.56 -0.99
C ILE A 54 18.40 -18.66 0.06
N THR A 55 18.74 -19.23 1.22
CA THR A 55 19.44 -18.51 2.30
C THR A 55 20.94 -18.55 2.13
N ARG A 56 21.67 -17.71 2.86
CA ARG A 56 23.14 -17.78 2.92
C ARG A 56 23.65 -19.19 3.22
N GLY A 57 23.12 -19.85 4.25
CA GLY A 57 23.55 -21.19 4.66
C GLY A 57 23.34 -22.23 3.56
N GLN A 58 22.14 -22.26 2.97
CA GLN A 58 21.82 -23.17 1.87
C GLN A 58 22.70 -22.89 0.64
N TRP A 59 22.98 -21.63 0.33
CA TRP A 59 23.86 -21.26 -0.78
C TRP A 59 25.28 -21.77 -0.57
N MET A 60 25.85 -21.53 0.61
CA MET A 60 27.22 -21.93 0.92
C MET A 60 27.40 -23.44 0.84
N GLU A 61 26.42 -24.21 1.29
CA GLU A 61 26.41 -25.68 1.19
C GLU A 61 26.36 -26.16 -0.27
N GLN A 62 25.56 -25.51 -1.10
CA GLN A 62 25.45 -25.86 -2.53
C GLN A 62 26.67 -25.44 -3.36
N ASN A 63 27.42 -24.44 -2.90
CA ASN A 63 28.48 -23.79 -3.68
C ASN A 63 29.87 -23.90 -3.02
N ASN A 64 30.09 -24.90 -2.15
CA ASN A 64 31.38 -25.15 -1.49
C ASN A 64 31.95 -23.90 -0.80
N GLY A 65 31.09 -23.11 -0.15
CA GLY A 65 31.46 -21.88 0.54
C GLY A 65 31.71 -20.65 -0.35
N LEU A 66 31.46 -20.74 -1.66
CA LEU A 66 31.53 -19.58 -2.55
C LEU A 66 30.25 -18.74 -2.46
N GLY A 67 30.39 -17.42 -2.44
CA GLY A 67 29.25 -16.51 -2.40
C GLY A 67 28.59 -16.22 -3.74
N PRO A 68 27.35 -15.68 -3.74
CA PRO A 68 26.73 -15.18 -4.95
C PRO A 68 27.47 -13.96 -5.48
N THR A 69 27.48 -13.79 -6.81
CA THR A 69 28.05 -12.58 -7.43
C THR A 69 27.18 -11.35 -7.26
N THR A 70 27.78 -10.18 -7.43
CA THR A 70 27.03 -8.92 -7.58
C THR A 70 26.01 -8.97 -8.74
N SER A 71 26.30 -9.75 -9.79
CA SER A 71 25.37 -10.02 -10.90
C SER A 71 24.16 -10.83 -10.42
N GLN A 72 24.36 -11.87 -9.61
CA GLN A 72 23.27 -12.64 -9.00
C GLN A 72 22.38 -11.73 -8.14
N PHE A 73 22.95 -10.87 -7.30
CA PHE A 73 22.18 -9.87 -6.54
C PHE A 73 21.62 -8.72 -7.41
N GLY A 74 22.14 -8.54 -8.63
CA GLY A 74 21.64 -7.55 -9.59
C GLY A 74 20.35 -7.99 -10.29
N LYS A 75 20.23 -9.30 -10.54
CA LYS A 75 19.10 -9.91 -11.26
C LYS A 75 18.01 -10.45 -10.35
N ASN A 76 18.29 -10.61 -9.06
CA ASN A 76 17.40 -11.23 -8.09
C ASN A 76 17.08 -10.27 -6.93
N GLY A 77 15.91 -10.42 -6.33
CA GLY A 77 15.58 -9.68 -5.11
C GLY A 77 16.32 -10.30 -3.93
N TYR A 78 16.71 -9.51 -2.94
CA TYR A 78 17.30 -10.04 -1.71
C TYR A 78 16.87 -9.24 -0.50
N ALA A 79 16.95 -9.89 0.65
CA ALA A 79 16.65 -9.28 1.94
C ALA A 79 17.65 -9.74 3.01
N ILE A 80 17.90 -8.87 3.97
CA ILE A 80 18.92 -9.00 5.02
C ILE A 80 18.21 -9.11 6.37
N HIS A 81 18.70 -9.99 7.23
CA HIS A 81 18.09 -10.28 8.51
C HIS A 81 18.16 -9.10 9.50
N ALA A 82 17.02 -8.75 10.09
CA ALA A 82 16.84 -7.58 10.95
C ALA A 82 17.80 -7.52 12.14
N SER A 83 18.26 -8.68 12.65
CA SER A 83 19.23 -8.74 13.75
C SER A 83 20.54 -7.99 13.46
N LEU A 84 20.94 -7.92 12.19
CA LEU A 84 22.17 -7.24 11.76
C LEU A 84 22.08 -5.71 11.85
N THR A 85 20.88 -5.15 12.06
CA THR A 85 20.70 -3.70 12.25
C THR A 85 21.21 -3.19 13.60
N GLY A 86 21.39 -4.09 14.58
CA GLY A 86 21.67 -3.74 15.97
C GLY A 86 20.54 -2.95 16.65
N ASN A 87 19.34 -2.91 16.06
CA ASN A 87 18.24 -2.10 16.55
C ASN A 87 17.28 -2.93 17.41
N GLU A 88 17.48 -2.85 18.73
CA GLU A 88 16.67 -3.53 19.74
C GLU A 88 15.17 -3.20 19.66
N LYS A 89 14.79 -2.05 19.07
CA LYS A 89 13.37 -1.69 18.89
C LYS A 89 12.61 -2.60 17.92
N LEU A 90 13.33 -3.39 17.13
CA LEU A 90 12.73 -4.38 16.24
C LEU A 90 12.48 -5.72 16.94
N GLN A 91 13.03 -5.90 18.14
CA GLN A 91 12.84 -7.12 18.91
C GLN A 91 11.44 -7.19 19.48
N VAL A 92 10.93 -8.41 19.56
CA VAL A 92 9.72 -8.74 20.31
C VAL A 92 10.15 -9.72 21.40
N ASP A 93 9.78 -9.42 22.65
CA ASP A 93 10.20 -10.19 23.82
C ASP A 93 11.73 -10.38 23.92
N GLY A 94 12.49 -9.33 23.57
CA GLY A 94 13.96 -9.31 23.61
C GLY A 94 14.65 -10.13 22.51
N LYS A 95 13.91 -10.63 21.51
CA LYS A 95 14.46 -11.41 20.39
C LYS A 95 14.06 -10.81 19.05
N PHE A 96 14.95 -10.89 18.07
CA PHE A 96 14.58 -10.62 16.69
C PHE A 96 13.71 -11.76 16.16
N GLY A 97 12.73 -11.44 15.31
CA GLY A 97 11.95 -12.46 14.61
C GLY A 97 12.85 -13.28 13.70
N GLU A 98 12.62 -14.59 13.64
CA GLU A 98 13.48 -15.55 12.92
C GLU A 98 13.45 -15.37 11.39
N HIS A 99 12.36 -14.83 10.87
CA HIS A 99 12.12 -14.62 9.43
C HIS A 99 11.91 -13.13 9.10
N ASP A 100 12.52 -12.27 9.93
CA ASP A 100 12.44 -10.83 9.82
C ASP A 100 13.52 -10.31 8.86
N LEU A 101 13.20 -10.26 7.56
CA LEU A 101 14.14 -9.91 6.50
C LEU A 101 13.71 -8.60 5.85
N MET A 102 14.68 -7.71 5.58
CA MET A 102 14.45 -6.40 5.01
C MET A 102 15.26 -6.20 3.72
N PRO A 103 14.68 -5.67 2.63
CA PRO A 103 15.46 -5.23 1.49
C PRO A 103 16.35 -4.03 1.88
N PRO A 104 17.44 -3.75 1.13
CA PRO A 104 18.48 -2.80 1.52
C PRO A 104 17.99 -1.42 1.97
N GLN A 105 17.04 -0.84 1.23
CA GLN A 105 16.50 0.49 1.52
C GLN A 105 15.66 0.54 2.80
N VAL A 106 15.04 -0.57 3.20
CA VAL A 106 14.34 -0.68 4.48
C VAL A 106 15.33 -1.01 5.60
N PHE A 107 16.29 -1.89 5.31
CA PHE A 107 17.31 -2.30 6.27
C PHE A 107 18.13 -1.09 6.76
N VAL A 108 18.64 -0.27 5.85
CA VAL A 108 19.47 0.89 6.19
C VAL A 108 18.74 1.87 7.10
N GLN A 109 17.43 2.09 6.89
CA GLN A 109 16.64 3.01 7.72
C GLN A 109 16.52 2.53 9.17
N ASN A 110 16.61 1.21 9.38
CA ASN A 110 16.46 0.58 10.68
C ASN A 110 17.77 0.40 11.44
N ILE A 111 18.93 0.71 10.86
CA ILE A 111 20.22 0.66 11.56
C ILE A 111 20.21 1.64 12.76
N LYS A 112 20.60 1.14 13.94
CA LYS A 112 20.77 1.95 15.16
C LYS A 112 22.03 2.81 15.03
N LEU A 113 21.90 4.11 15.27
CA LEU A 113 23.06 4.99 15.41
C LEU A 113 23.73 4.73 16.76
N SER A 114 25.07 4.81 16.80
CA SER A 114 25.77 4.83 18.10
C SER A 114 25.43 6.11 18.86
N GLU A 115 25.60 6.11 20.19
CA GLU A 115 25.31 7.29 21.03
C GLU A 115 26.08 8.53 20.53
N LYS A 116 27.35 8.36 20.15
CA LYS A 116 28.17 9.45 19.59
C LYS A 116 27.61 9.96 18.26
N GLN A 117 27.18 9.07 17.36
CA GLN A 117 26.57 9.46 16.09
C GLN A 117 25.23 10.18 16.33
N GLN A 118 24.44 9.69 17.29
CA GLN A 118 23.15 10.27 17.66
C GLN A 118 23.35 11.70 18.20
N GLN A 119 24.32 11.91 19.09
CA GLN A 119 24.68 13.26 19.59
C GLN A 119 25.09 14.22 18.46
N ILE A 120 25.85 13.74 17.46
CA ILE A 120 26.24 14.56 16.29
C ILE A 120 25.01 14.90 15.43
N VAL A 121 24.06 13.98 15.30
CA VAL A 121 22.82 14.22 14.55
C VAL A 121 21.92 15.20 15.30
N ASP A 122 21.79 15.05 16.61
CA ASP A 122 20.91 15.87 17.44
C ASP A 122 21.42 17.30 17.63
N SER A 123 22.72 17.54 17.45
CA SER A 123 23.30 18.90 17.48
C SER A 123 23.04 19.72 16.21
N ILE A 124 22.53 19.09 15.14
CA ILE A 124 22.17 19.78 13.90
C ILE A 124 20.76 20.36 14.02
N VAL A 125 20.65 21.69 13.94
CA VAL A 125 19.39 22.43 14.07
C VAL A 125 18.47 22.22 12.86
N ASP A 126 19.03 22.25 11.64
CA ASP A 126 18.25 22.07 10.41
C ASP A 126 17.81 20.61 10.24
N LYS A 127 16.51 20.38 10.11
CA LYS A 127 15.93 19.03 10.06
C LYS A 127 16.37 18.25 8.81
N SER A 128 16.55 18.95 7.69
CA SER A 128 16.98 18.31 6.43
C SER A 128 18.43 17.83 6.55
N ALA A 129 19.33 18.69 7.01
CA ALA A 129 20.73 18.37 7.28
C ALA A 129 20.86 17.27 8.35
N GLN A 130 20.02 17.32 9.40
CA GLN A 130 19.95 16.28 10.43
C GLN A 130 19.62 14.91 9.81
N ASN A 131 18.55 14.82 9.02
CA ASN A 131 18.14 13.58 8.35
C ASN A 131 19.21 13.07 7.38
N LYS A 132 19.83 13.97 6.60
CA LYS A 132 20.91 13.65 5.67
C LYS A 132 22.12 13.07 6.40
N LYS A 133 22.50 13.66 7.54
CA LYS A 133 23.63 13.19 8.36
C LYS A 133 23.33 11.83 8.99
N ALA A 134 22.13 11.66 9.54
CA ALA A 134 21.68 10.38 10.09
C ALA A 134 21.70 9.27 9.03
N PHE A 135 21.17 9.55 7.83
CA PHE A 135 21.20 8.60 6.71
C PHE A 135 22.63 8.29 6.28
N ALA A 136 23.53 9.27 6.22
CA ALA A 136 24.93 9.04 5.86
C ALA A 136 25.65 8.09 6.83
N PHE A 137 25.43 8.23 8.15
CA PHE A 137 25.97 7.29 9.13
C PHE A 137 25.40 5.88 8.97
N LYS A 138 24.08 5.76 8.78
CA LYS A 138 23.42 4.48 8.54
C LYS A 138 23.90 3.82 7.25
N ALA A 139 24.06 4.59 6.17
CA ALA A 139 24.56 4.10 4.89
C ALA A 139 26.02 3.65 4.98
N ALA A 140 26.88 4.34 5.74
CA ALA A 140 28.23 3.88 6.00
C ALA A 140 28.23 2.54 6.75
N LYS A 141 27.43 2.43 7.81
CA LYS A 141 27.30 1.17 8.58
C LYS A 141 26.72 0.03 7.75
N PHE A 142 25.76 0.34 6.87
CA PHE A 142 25.22 -0.63 5.92
C PHE A 142 26.31 -1.21 5.02
N ARG A 143 27.22 -0.38 4.47
CA ARG A 143 28.32 -0.87 3.63
C ARG A 143 29.28 -1.79 4.37
N GLU A 144 29.55 -1.50 5.64
CA GLU A 144 30.35 -2.39 6.51
C GLU A 144 29.66 -3.76 6.65
N ILE A 145 28.38 -3.76 7.04
CA ILE A 145 27.58 -4.99 7.20
C ILE A 145 27.50 -5.75 5.86
N ALA A 146 27.26 -5.04 4.76
CA ALA A 146 27.13 -5.63 3.43
C ALA A 146 28.42 -6.35 3.00
N ALA A 147 29.57 -5.72 3.25
CA ALA A 147 30.88 -6.33 3.00
C ALA A 147 31.13 -7.56 3.89
N GLU A 148 30.72 -7.50 5.16
CA GLU A 148 30.85 -8.60 6.13
C GLU A 148 30.03 -9.82 5.69
N ILE A 149 28.75 -9.63 5.36
CA ILE A 149 27.83 -10.73 5.03
C ILE A 149 27.85 -11.16 3.56
N GLY A 150 28.62 -10.46 2.71
CA GLY A 150 28.81 -10.81 1.30
C GLY A 150 27.65 -10.42 0.39
N VAL A 151 27.02 -9.25 0.60
CA VAL A 151 25.97 -8.70 -0.27
C VAL A 151 26.42 -7.35 -0.87
N PRO A 152 25.78 -6.86 -1.96
CA PRO A 152 26.17 -5.59 -2.56
C PRO A 152 26.00 -4.40 -1.60
N PRO A 153 26.95 -3.45 -1.60
CA PRO A 153 26.92 -2.28 -0.72
C PRO A 153 26.03 -1.14 -1.22
N ASP A 154 25.40 -1.30 -2.38
CA ASP A 154 24.49 -0.29 -2.93
C ASP A 154 23.10 -0.35 -2.30
N ILE A 155 22.46 0.81 -2.23
CA ILE A 155 21.12 1.00 -1.68
C ILE A 155 20.27 1.57 -2.81
N PRO A 156 19.14 0.94 -3.17
CA PRO A 156 18.21 1.49 -4.16
C PRO A 156 17.81 2.92 -3.81
N LYS A 157 17.90 3.83 -4.78
CA LYS A 157 17.58 5.24 -4.60
C LYS A 157 16.09 5.46 -4.77
N PHE A 158 15.50 6.16 -3.81
CA PHE A 158 14.14 6.65 -3.93
C PHE A 158 14.04 7.61 -5.13
N GLU A 159 13.09 7.38 -6.02
CA GLU A 159 12.78 8.30 -7.11
C GLU A 159 11.52 9.10 -6.81
N LYS A 160 10.41 8.41 -6.51
CA LYS A 160 9.12 9.05 -6.23
C LYS A 160 8.16 8.10 -5.50
N LYS A 161 7.13 8.67 -4.88
CA LYS A 161 5.96 7.89 -4.46
C LYS A 161 5.08 7.61 -5.69
N LEU A 162 4.53 6.40 -5.75
CA LEU A 162 3.59 5.98 -6.77
C LEU A 162 2.17 6.32 -6.31
N GLU A 163 1.32 6.75 -7.24
CA GLU A 163 -0.05 7.14 -6.97
C GLU A 163 -1.03 6.46 -7.93
N GLY A 164 -2.25 6.24 -7.44
CA GLY A 164 -3.36 5.64 -8.18
C GLY A 164 -3.00 4.30 -8.85
N LYS A 165 -3.31 4.17 -10.14
CA LYS A 165 -3.08 2.95 -10.93
C LYS A 165 -1.61 2.53 -11.02
N ASN A 166 -0.69 3.46 -10.76
CA ASN A 166 0.75 3.17 -10.80
C ASN A 166 1.24 2.52 -9.51
N GLN A 167 0.38 2.31 -8.50
CA GLN A 167 0.74 1.66 -7.24
C GLN A 167 0.90 0.14 -7.36
N VAL A 168 1.45 -0.33 -8.48
CA VAL A 168 1.61 -1.74 -8.80
C VAL A 168 3.01 -1.99 -9.35
N PHE A 169 3.57 -3.13 -8.98
CA PHE A 169 4.74 -3.69 -9.61
C PHE A 169 4.34 -5.00 -10.29
N HIS A 170 4.65 -5.13 -11.57
CA HIS A 170 4.37 -6.35 -12.32
C HIS A 170 5.55 -7.31 -12.17
N THR A 171 5.28 -8.40 -11.47
CA THR A 171 6.22 -9.51 -11.27
C THR A 171 6.03 -10.55 -12.38
N ILE A 172 7.04 -11.40 -12.59
CA ILE A 172 7.00 -12.49 -13.59
C ILE A 172 6.03 -13.58 -13.13
N GLY A 173 6.14 -14.02 -11.87
CA GLY A 173 5.31 -15.11 -11.32
C GLY A 173 4.05 -14.66 -10.59
N GLY A 174 4.08 -13.50 -9.93
CA GLY A 174 3.05 -13.06 -9.00
C GLY A 174 2.05 -12.06 -9.56
N GLY A 175 2.12 -11.77 -10.87
CA GLY A 175 1.29 -10.75 -11.50
C GLY A 175 1.48 -9.36 -10.89
N SER A 176 0.38 -8.62 -10.74
CA SER A 176 0.40 -7.26 -10.22
C SER A 176 0.40 -7.25 -8.70
N GLN A 177 1.47 -6.74 -8.10
CA GLN A 177 1.66 -6.68 -6.66
C GLN A 177 1.64 -5.23 -6.16
N PRO A 178 1.11 -4.93 -4.96
CA PRO A 178 1.08 -3.57 -4.43
C PRO A 178 2.49 -2.96 -4.32
N CYS A 179 2.70 -1.78 -4.90
CA CYS A 179 3.97 -1.06 -4.85
C CYS A 179 3.71 0.45 -4.71
N THR A 180 4.11 1.06 -3.60
CA THR A 180 3.79 2.48 -3.33
C THR A 180 4.94 3.44 -3.61
N ILE A 181 6.12 2.93 -3.94
CA ILE A 181 7.34 3.72 -4.11
C ILE A 181 8.09 3.24 -5.34
N GLN A 182 8.50 4.20 -6.17
CA GLN A 182 9.44 3.99 -7.25
C GLN A 182 10.87 4.12 -6.75
N TYR A 183 11.67 3.09 -6.99
CA TYR A 183 13.12 3.11 -6.84
C TYR A 183 13.79 2.96 -8.20
N ASP A 184 15.02 3.45 -8.32
CA ASP A 184 15.87 3.28 -9.51
C ASP A 184 16.08 1.80 -9.89
N ASN A 185 16.11 0.92 -8.88
CA ASN A 185 16.14 -0.53 -9.06
C ASN A 185 15.07 -1.22 -8.20
N GLN A 186 13.93 -1.51 -8.82
CA GLN A 186 12.78 -2.13 -8.15
C GLN A 186 13.02 -3.57 -7.69
N ILE A 187 13.88 -4.33 -8.39
CA ILE A 187 14.24 -5.71 -8.03
C ILE A 187 15.05 -5.69 -6.73
N ARG A 188 16.09 -4.86 -6.67
CA ARG A 188 16.90 -4.68 -5.44
C ARG A 188 16.10 -4.04 -4.30
N ALA A 189 15.09 -3.24 -4.62
CA ALA A 189 14.14 -2.74 -3.62
C ALA A 189 13.20 -3.82 -3.06
N GLY A 190 13.35 -5.07 -3.49
CA GLY A 190 12.64 -6.23 -2.95
C GLY A 190 11.23 -6.44 -3.53
N ASN A 191 10.84 -5.73 -4.59
CA ASN A 191 9.50 -5.92 -5.16
C ASN A 191 9.33 -7.31 -5.80
N SER A 192 10.43 -7.94 -6.23
CA SER A 192 10.47 -9.31 -6.75
C SER A 192 10.54 -10.39 -5.66
N ILE A 193 10.53 -10.03 -4.36
CA ILE A 193 10.47 -11.00 -3.26
C ILE A 193 9.05 -11.55 -3.18
N PRO A 194 8.83 -12.88 -3.26
CA PRO A 194 7.51 -13.47 -3.11
C PRO A 194 6.89 -13.14 -1.75
N ASN A 195 5.57 -12.94 -1.75
CA ASN A 195 4.85 -12.42 -0.59
C ASN A 195 4.48 -13.48 0.47
N VAL A 196 4.66 -14.76 0.15
CA VAL A 196 4.52 -15.90 1.07
C VAL A 196 5.79 -16.74 1.06
N GLN A 197 6.29 -17.08 2.24
CA GLN A 197 7.50 -17.88 2.40
C GLN A 197 7.28 -18.94 3.48
N ILE A 198 7.73 -20.16 3.22
CA ILE A 198 7.67 -21.28 4.15
C ILE A 198 9.09 -21.58 4.63
N TRP A 199 9.28 -21.53 5.94
CA TRP A 199 10.57 -21.64 6.60
C TRP A 199 10.60 -22.83 7.56
N LYS A 200 11.77 -23.41 7.77
CA LYS A 200 12.06 -24.38 8.83
C LYS A 200 13.38 -24.03 9.48
N GLY A 201 13.32 -23.44 10.67
CA GLY A 201 14.52 -22.86 11.27
C GLY A 201 15.12 -21.78 10.35
N THR A 202 16.43 -21.88 10.08
CA THR A 202 17.15 -20.97 9.17
C THR A 202 17.02 -21.31 7.68
N GLU A 203 16.25 -22.34 7.31
CA GLU A 203 16.11 -22.80 5.93
C GLU A 203 14.82 -22.29 5.29
N LEU A 204 14.96 -21.74 4.08
CA LEU A 204 13.83 -21.36 3.25
C LEU A 204 13.45 -22.57 2.38
N LEU A 205 12.25 -23.11 2.62
CA LEU A 205 11.76 -24.30 1.93
C LEU A 205 10.97 -23.94 0.67
N GLU A 206 10.17 -22.88 0.76
CA GLU A 206 9.37 -22.39 -0.36
C GLU A 206 9.24 -20.87 -0.33
N ALA A 207 9.28 -20.23 -1.49
CA ALA A 207 8.87 -18.84 -1.67
C ALA A 207 7.88 -18.78 -2.83
N THR A 208 6.67 -18.31 -2.57
CA THR A 208 5.57 -18.33 -3.55
C THR A 208 4.76 -17.03 -3.50
N TRP A 209 4.02 -16.79 -4.58
CA TRP A 209 3.14 -15.65 -4.69
C TRP A 209 1.73 -16.03 -4.26
N HIS A 210 1.17 -15.23 -3.37
CA HIS A 210 -0.26 -15.09 -3.16
C HIS A 210 -0.78 -13.98 -4.08
N THR A 211 -1.65 -14.32 -5.02
CA THR A 211 -2.12 -13.42 -6.07
C THR A 211 -3.62 -13.25 -6.00
N LYS A 212 -4.08 -12.06 -6.39
CA LYS A 212 -5.51 -11.79 -6.56
C LYS A 212 -6.14 -12.59 -7.71
N ASP A 213 -5.33 -12.99 -8.69
CA ASP A 213 -5.80 -13.64 -9.93
C ASP A 213 -5.93 -15.17 -9.79
N GLY A 214 -5.68 -15.73 -8.60
CA GLY A 214 -5.87 -17.17 -8.34
C GLY A 214 -4.81 -18.09 -8.95
N LYS A 215 -3.63 -17.57 -9.29
CA LYS A 215 -2.55 -18.32 -9.98
C LYS A 215 -1.50 -18.90 -9.04
N GLY A 216 -1.47 -18.46 -7.79
CA GLY A 216 -0.55 -18.88 -6.75
C GLY A 216 -0.99 -20.19 -6.08
N LYS A 217 -0.01 -20.97 -5.60
CA LYS A 217 -0.22 -22.27 -4.92
C LYS A 217 -1.21 -22.19 -3.75
N TYR A 218 -1.22 -21.05 -3.05
CA TYR A 218 -2.04 -20.83 -1.86
C TYR A 218 -3.20 -19.86 -2.08
N ASP A 219 -3.51 -19.50 -3.33
CA ASP A 219 -4.61 -18.59 -3.60
C ASP A 219 -5.97 -19.22 -3.25
N GLY A 220 -6.90 -18.39 -2.77
CA GLY A 220 -8.21 -18.84 -2.28
C GLY A 220 -8.19 -19.54 -0.91
N LYS A 221 -7.02 -19.81 -0.33
CA LYS A 221 -6.89 -20.35 1.03
C LYS A 221 -6.82 -19.24 2.07
N SER A 222 -7.36 -19.50 3.26
CA SER A 222 -7.08 -18.73 4.46
C SER A 222 -5.66 -19.00 4.96
N LEU A 223 -5.10 -18.06 5.74
CA LEU A 223 -3.77 -18.24 6.34
C LEU A 223 -3.69 -19.51 7.21
N ALA A 224 -4.78 -19.89 7.89
CA ALA A 224 -4.84 -21.11 8.69
C ALA A 224 -4.68 -22.35 7.81
N GLU A 225 -5.36 -22.41 6.66
CA GLU A 225 -5.23 -23.50 5.69
C GLU A 225 -3.83 -23.56 5.08
N VAL A 226 -3.18 -22.41 4.86
CA VAL A 226 -1.79 -22.36 4.39
C VAL A 226 -0.84 -22.95 5.42
N LYS A 227 -0.99 -22.61 6.70
CA LYS A 227 -0.19 -23.20 7.79
C LYS A 227 -0.37 -24.71 7.87
N VAL A 228 -1.62 -25.20 7.78
CA VAL A 228 -1.91 -26.65 7.77
C VAL A 228 -1.28 -27.33 6.55
N ALA A 229 -1.41 -26.74 5.36
CA ALA A 229 -0.82 -27.29 4.14
C ALA A 229 0.72 -27.33 4.22
N ALA A 230 1.36 -26.28 4.73
CA ALA A 230 2.80 -26.22 4.90
C ALA A 230 3.30 -27.32 5.88
N ILE A 231 2.59 -27.54 6.99
CA ILE A 231 2.93 -28.61 7.93
C ILE A 231 2.74 -29.99 7.29
N ALA A 232 1.69 -30.19 6.51
CA ALA A 232 1.43 -31.46 5.82
C ALA A 232 2.52 -31.79 4.79
N GLU A 233 3.06 -30.79 4.10
CA GLU A 233 4.06 -30.97 3.04
C GLU A 233 5.51 -31.05 3.57
N TYR A 234 5.85 -30.23 4.56
CA TYR A 234 7.23 -30.04 5.04
C TYR A 234 7.49 -30.54 6.48
N GLY A 235 6.44 -31.04 7.13
CA GLY A 235 6.48 -31.56 8.50
C GLY A 235 6.29 -30.48 9.57
N THR A 236 6.33 -30.91 10.83
CA THR A 236 6.20 -30.01 11.99
C THR A 236 7.41 -29.09 12.13
N GLY A 237 7.20 -27.94 12.80
CA GLY A 237 8.25 -26.95 13.05
C GLY A 237 8.48 -25.96 11.90
N VAL A 238 7.61 -25.96 10.88
CA VAL A 238 7.62 -24.91 9.84
C VAL A 238 6.87 -23.65 10.30
N ASP A 239 7.34 -22.49 9.86
CA ASP A 239 6.64 -21.21 10.00
C ASP A 239 6.39 -20.59 8.62
N VAL A 240 5.37 -19.74 8.56
CA VAL A 240 5.03 -18.93 7.41
C VAL A 240 5.53 -17.52 7.66
N ALA A 241 6.19 -16.89 6.68
CA ALA A 241 6.55 -15.49 6.71
C ALA A 241 5.83 -14.72 5.60
N LEU A 242 5.34 -13.52 5.93
CA LEU A 242 4.52 -12.70 5.05
C LEU A 242 5.19 -11.37 4.75
N LYS A 243 5.24 -11.02 3.46
CA LYS A 243 5.76 -9.73 2.98
C LYS A 243 4.76 -8.61 3.22
N ALA A 244 5.26 -7.45 3.64
CA ALA A 244 4.54 -6.18 3.73
C ALA A 244 4.75 -5.32 2.48
N ASN A 245 4.01 -4.22 2.33
CA ASN A 245 4.15 -3.27 1.20
C ASN A 245 5.51 -2.55 1.15
N THR A 246 6.31 -2.61 2.23
CA THR A 246 7.70 -2.14 2.25
C THR A 246 8.68 -3.20 1.74
N ASN A 247 8.19 -4.37 1.32
CA ASN A 247 8.95 -5.56 0.96
C ASN A 247 9.71 -6.24 2.13
N ARG A 248 9.55 -5.77 3.37
CA ARG A 248 9.98 -6.50 4.58
C ARG A 248 9.11 -7.73 4.80
N THR A 249 9.72 -8.85 5.14
CA THR A 249 9.02 -10.10 5.50
C THR A 249 9.12 -10.31 7.00
N MET A 250 8.08 -10.89 7.61
CA MET A 250 8.07 -11.25 9.03
C MET A 250 7.32 -12.56 9.22
N GLY A 251 7.80 -13.40 10.15
CA GLY A 251 7.13 -14.65 10.54
C GLY A 251 5.77 -14.39 11.15
N THR A 252 4.81 -15.29 10.92
CA THR A 252 3.42 -15.09 11.38
C THR A 252 3.33 -15.02 12.91
N ALA A 253 4.16 -15.78 13.63
CA ALA A 253 4.22 -15.72 15.10
C ALA A 253 4.62 -14.34 15.62
N GLN A 254 5.53 -13.64 14.94
CA GLN A 254 5.90 -12.26 15.26
C GLN A 254 4.75 -11.30 14.92
N LEU A 255 4.06 -11.53 13.81
CA LEU A 255 2.95 -10.68 13.36
C LEU A 255 1.73 -10.74 14.27
N ASP A 256 1.42 -11.90 14.82
CA ASP A 256 0.25 -12.08 15.69
C ASP A 256 0.41 -11.41 17.06
N ARG A 257 1.62 -10.94 17.39
CA ARG A 257 1.87 -10.04 18.53
C ARG A 257 1.28 -8.65 18.31
N TYR A 258 0.92 -8.29 17.08
CA TYR A 258 0.33 -7.00 16.71
C TYR A 258 -1.19 -7.11 16.39
N GLU A 259 -1.96 -7.72 17.29
CA GLU A 259 -3.43 -7.84 17.21
C GLU A 259 -3.93 -8.45 15.88
N ASN A 260 -3.78 -9.78 15.73
CA ASN A 260 -4.16 -10.51 14.51
C ASN A 260 -3.42 -9.98 13.26
N GLY A 261 -2.17 -9.55 13.45
CA GLY A 261 -1.37 -8.91 12.41
C GLY A 261 -1.06 -9.83 11.23
N ALA A 262 -0.99 -11.15 11.44
CA ALA A 262 -0.72 -12.08 10.36
C ALA A 262 -1.89 -12.19 9.38
N ASN A 263 -3.12 -12.39 9.88
CA ASN A 263 -4.31 -12.43 9.02
C ASN A 263 -4.58 -11.09 8.32
N LYS A 264 -4.40 -9.96 9.03
CA LYS A 264 -4.49 -8.63 8.41
C LYS A 264 -3.50 -8.50 7.24
N ARG A 265 -2.27 -8.99 7.42
CA ARG A 265 -1.25 -8.95 6.37
C ARG A 265 -1.59 -9.89 5.21
N TRP A 266 -2.02 -11.11 5.50
CA TRP A 266 -2.46 -12.08 4.49
C TRP A 266 -3.51 -11.48 3.56
N ASN A 267 -4.60 -10.96 4.14
CA ASN A 267 -5.68 -10.38 3.37
C ASN A 267 -5.24 -9.13 2.58
N ALA A 268 -4.35 -8.31 3.15
CA ALA A 268 -3.86 -7.09 2.49
C ALA A 268 -2.99 -7.35 1.26
N GLN A 269 -2.45 -8.57 1.07
CA GLN A 269 -1.62 -8.91 -0.10
C GLN A 269 -2.44 -9.01 -1.40
N VAL A 270 -3.71 -9.39 -1.28
CA VAL A 270 -4.63 -9.60 -2.42
C VAL A 270 -5.88 -8.73 -2.33
N ALA A 271 -6.00 -7.90 -1.28
CA ALA A 271 -7.10 -6.95 -1.15
C ALA A 271 -7.13 -6.03 -2.37
N ASP A 272 -8.25 -6.08 -3.10
CA ASP A 272 -8.53 -5.14 -4.19
C ASP A 272 -8.54 -3.70 -3.67
N GLN A 273 -8.47 -2.73 -4.60
CA GLN A 273 -8.98 -1.39 -4.31
C GLN A 273 -10.34 -1.57 -3.65
N ARG A 274 -10.47 -1.11 -2.40
CA ARG A 274 -11.69 -1.29 -1.60
C ARG A 274 -12.89 -1.10 -2.50
N GLU A 275 -13.78 -2.08 -2.56
CA GLU A 275 -15.00 -1.96 -3.36
C GLU A 275 -15.70 -0.64 -3.00
N ARG A 276 -16.19 0.07 -4.02
CA ARG A 276 -16.95 1.30 -3.79
C ARG A 276 -18.15 0.96 -2.93
N ASN A 277 -18.36 1.72 -1.86
CA ASN A 277 -19.47 1.49 -0.95
C ASN A 277 -20.81 1.47 -1.71
N GLN A 278 -21.52 0.36 -1.62
CA GLN A 278 -22.75 0.10 -2.38
C GLN A 278 -23.99 0.80 -1.78
N ASN A 279 -23.89 1.34 -0.56
CA ASN A 279 -25.00 2.07 0.08
C ASN A 279 -25.21 3.47 -0.51
N PHE A 280 -24.30 3.91 -1.38
CA PHE A 280 -24.24 5.27 -1.89
C PHE A 280 -23.98 5.26 -3.39
N ASN A 281 -24.58 6.22 -4.11
CA ASN A 281 -24.28 6.41 -5.53
C ASN A 281 -22.82 6.87 -5.70
N HIS A 282 -22.14 6.27 -6.69
CA HIS A 282 -20.70 6.44 -6.89
C HIS A 282 -20.34 7.76 -7.59
N LEU A 283 -21.29 8.35 -8.32
CA LEU A 283 -21.18 9.66 -8.94
C LEU A 283 -22.41 10.50 -8.57
N THR A 284 -22.21 11.55 -7.77
CA THR A 284 -23.29 12.40 -7.28
C THR A 284 -23.01 13.88 -7.54
N ALA A 285 -24.07 14.66 -7.69
CA ALA A 285 -24.03 16.11 -7.74
C ALA A 285 -24.63 16.70 -6.46
N VAL A 286 -23.93 17.65 -5.85
CA VAL A 286 -24.44 18.44 -4.72
C VAL A 286 -25.40 19.48 -5.28
N VAL A 287 -26.68 19.38 -4.94
CA VAL A 287 -27.70 20.35 -5.35
C VAL A 287 -27.81 21.41 -4.27
N THR A 288 -27.16 22.56 -4.50
CA THR A 288 -27.08 23.64 -3.50
C THR A 288 -28.45 24.25 -3.23
N GLN A 289 -28.83 24.34 -1.96
CA GLN A 289 -30.07 24.97 -1.52
C GLN A 289 -29.98 26.50 -1.61
N ARG A 290 -31.09 27.15 -1.94
CA ARG A 290 -31.20 28.63 -1.93
C ARG A 290 -31.18 29.19 -0.52
N ASP A 291 -31.78 28.46 0.42
CA ASP A 291 -31.74 28.75 1.84
C ASP A 291 -30.47 28.12 2.44
N PRO A 292 -29.49 28.92 2.89
CA PRO A 292 -28.24 28.40 3.44
C PRO A 292 -28.42 27.70 4.79
N SER A 293 -29.58 27.82 5.44
CA SER A 293 -29.89 27.09 6.67
C SER A 293 -30.23 25.62 6.43
N ILE A 294 -30.58 25.26 5.18
CA ILE A 294 -30.92 23.89 4.78
C ILE A 294 -29.67 23.25 4.14
N PRO A 295 -29.14 22.16 4.72
CA PRO A 295 -28.00 21.47 4.12
C PRO A 295 -28.32 20.93 2.73
N SER A 296 -27.34 20.99 1.85
CA SER A 296 -27.47 20.55 0.46
C SER A 296 -27.29 19.04 0.33
N PRO A 297 -28.22 18.32 -0.34
CA PRO A 297 -28.11 16.89 -0.53
C PRO A 297 -27.19 16.52 -1.70
N ASN A 298 -26.77 15.25 -1.73
CA ASN A 298 -26.17 14.62 -2.90
C ASN A 298 -27.24 13.87 -3.69
N VAL A 299 -27.30 14.13 -5.00
CA VAL A 299 -28.21 13.46 -5.91
C VAL A 299 -27.41 12.64 -6.92
N ASP A 300 -27.86 11.43 -7.23
CA ASP A 300 -27.29 10.63 -8.32
C ASP A 300 -27.34 11.42 -9.64
N VAL A 301 -26.21 11.50 -10.33
CA VAL A 301 -26.07 12.27 -11.58
C VAL A 301 -26.96 11.68 -12.68
N ASN A 302 -27.03 10.36 -12.79
CA ASN A 302 -27.82 9.71 -13.82
C ASN A 302 -29.31 9.98 -13.60
N TRP A 303 -29.76 9.88 -12.35
CA TRP A 303 -31.11 10.29 -11.98
C TRP A 303 -31.38 11.77 -12.29
N LEU A 304 -30.45 12.68 -11.95
CA LEU A 304 -30.56 14.11 -12.23
C LEU A 304 -30.73 14.38 -13.73
N PHE A 305 -29.93 13.72 -14.57
CA PHE A 305 -30.00 13.89 -16.03
C PHE A 305 -31.29 13.33 -16.64
N ALA A 306 -31.84 12.25 -16.07
CA ALA A 306 -33.07 11.64 -16.56
C ALA A 306 -34.33 12.39 -16.10
N ASN A 307 -34.34 12.91 -14.86
CA ASN A 307 -35.56 13.41 -14.22
C ASN A 307 -35.62 14.94 -14.11
N ALA A 308 -34.48 15.63 -14.23
CA ALA A 308 -34.41 17.09 -14.25
C ALA A 308 -33.43 17.58 -15.33
N PRO A 309 -33.63 17.19 -16.62
CA PRO A 309 -32.70 17.52 -17.69
C PRO A 309 -32.52 19.03 -17.90
N ASP A 310 -33.55 19.84 -17.63
CA ASP A 310 -33.52 21.29 -17.81
C ASP A 310 -32.94 22.04 -16.60
N HIS A 311 -32.58 21.33 -15.52
CA HIS A 311 -31.96 21.96 -14.37
C HIS A 311 -30.58 22.54 -14.75
N ALA A 312 -30.29 23.77 -14.32
CA ALA A 312 -29.06 24.48 -14.68
C ALA A 312 -27.79 23.66 -14.38
N LEU A 313 -27.76 22.98 -13.24
CA LEU A 313 -26.67 22.05 -12.87
C LEU A 313 -26.57 20.87 -13.85
N ALA A 314 -27.69 20.28 -14.26
CA ALA A 314 -27.69 19.13 -15.18
C ALA A 314 -27.10 19.53 -16.55
N GLN A 315 -27.56 20.66 -17.08
CA GLN A 315 -27.09 21.21 -18.35
C GLN A 315 -25.61 21.62 -18.28
N GLY A 316 -25.18 22.27 -17.19
CA GLY A 316 -23.79 22.67 -17.02
C GLY A 316 -22.85 21.48 -16.89
N LEU A 317 -23.21 20.45 -16.12
CA LEU A 317 -22.38 19.24 -15.99
C LEU A 317 -22.16 18.55 -17.35
N LYS A 318 -23.18 18.48 -18.21
CA LYS A 318 -23.04 17.95 -19.59
C LYS A 318 -22.11 18.79 -20.47
N ARG A 319 -21.94 20.09 -20.17
CA ARG A 319 -20.99 20.99 -20.85
C ARG A 319 -19.60 21.01 -20.19
N GLY A 320 -19.37 20.24 -19.13
CA GLY A 320 -18.11 20.28 -18.37
C GLY A 320 -17.99 21.49 -17.41
N GLU A 321 -19.12 22.10 -17.03
CA GLU A 321 -19.23 23.17 -16.05
C GLU A 321 -19.65 22.63 -14.65
N TYR A 322 -19.54 23.45 -13.60
CA TYR A 322 -19.94 23.12 -12.22
C TYR A 322 -19.23 21.90 -11.61
N SER A 323 -17.96 21.70 -11.97
CA SER A 323 -17.11 20.65 -11.40
C SER A 323 -17.09 20.63 -9.86
N GLU A 324 -17.24 21.80 -9.23
CA GLU A 324 -17.27 21.99 -7.78
C GLU A 324 -18.46 21.32 -7.08
N ASN A 325 -19.53 21.01 -7.82
CA ASN A 325 -20.71 20.31 -7.33
C ASN A 325 -20.58 18.78 -7.46
N LEU A 326 -19.61 18.27 -8.22
CA LEU A 326 -19.49 16.85 -8.50
C LEU A 326 -18.71 16.12 -7.40
N ARG A 327 -19.23 14.99 -6.93
CA ARG A 327 -18.62 14.14 -5.91
C ARG A 327 -18.55 12.69 -6.40
N VAL A 328 -17.45 12.03 -6.08
CA VAL A 328 -17.17 10.68 -6.56
C VAL A 328 -16.70 9.79 -5.42
N ILE A 329 -17.22 8.57 -5.36
CA ILE A 329 -16.62 7.46 -4.61
C ILE A 329 -15.72 6.72 -5.59
N GLY A 330 -14.43 7.03 -5.60
CA GLY A 330 -13.49 6.37 -6.52
C GLY A 330 -13.09 4.96 -6.05
N SER A 331 -13.01 4.75 -4.74
CA SER A 331 -12.86 3.45 -4.08
C SER A 331 -13.27 3.55 -2.62
N GLY A 332 -13.70 2.43 -2.02
CA GLY A 332 -14.01 2.31 -0.60
C GLY A 332 -15.15 3.20 -0.13
N ASN A 333 -14.93 3.81 1.04
CA ASN A 333 -15.96 4.34 1.91
C ASN A 333 -16.01 5.87 1.99
N GLY A 334 -15.55 6.58 0.96
CA GLY A 334 -15.49 8.04 0.99
C GLY A 334 -15.79 8.71 -0.34
N ARG A 335 -16.32 9.93 -0.25
CA ARG A 335 -16.53 10.84 -1.37
C ARG A 335 -15.50 11.94 -1.38
N THR A 336 -15.09 12.31 -2.58
CA THR A 336 -14.17 13.42 -2.84
C THR A 336 -14.57 14.15 -4.11
N SER A 337 -13.91 15.26 -4.41
CA SER A 337 -14.13 15.99 -5.66
C SER A 337 -13.65 15.20 -6.87
N VAL A 338 -14.27 15.41 -8.02
CA VAL A 338 -13.92 14.70 -9.26
C VAL A 338 -12.47 14.92 -9.67
N GLN A 339 -11.91 16.13 -9.47
CA GLN A 339 -10.53 16.46 -9.84
C GLN A 339 -9.53 15.62 -9.05
N PHE A 340 -9.75 15.48 -7.74
CA PHE A 340 -8.92 14.65 -6.88
C PHE A 340 -9.12 13.16 -7.18
N ALA A 341 -10.36 12.77 -7.47
CA ALA A 341 -10.69 11.38 -7.75
C ALA A 341 -10.05 10.91 -9.07
N MET A 342 -10.05 11.74 -10.11
CA MET A 342 -9.49 11.42 -11.43
C MET A 342 -7.98 11.15 -11.38
N GLU A 343 -7.24 11.87 -10.54
CA GLU A 343 -5.81 11.63 -10.33
C GLU A 343 -5.54 10.29 -9.62
N LYS A 344 -6.42 9.91 -8.68
CA LYS A 344 -6.17 8.79 -7.75
C LYS A 344 -6.84 7.48 -8.11
N PHE A 345 -7.97 7.50 -8.81
CA PHE A 345 -8.80 6.33 -9.03
C PHE A 345 -9.07 6.16 -10.53
N PRO A 346 -8.52 5.11 -11.17
CA PRO A 346 -8.59 4.94 -12.63
C PRO A 346 -10.03 4.77 -13.15
N ASP A 347 -10.93 4.24 -12.33
CA ASP A 347 -12.34 4.01 -12.69
C ASP A 347 -13.18 5.28 -12.79
N VAL A 348 -12.67 6.42 -12.31
CA VAL A 348 -13.44 7.68 -12.31
C VAL A 348 -13.72 8.16 -13.72
N ALA A 349 -12.76 7.97 -14.65
CA ALA A 349 -12.98 8.29 -16.07
C ALA A 349 -14.17 7.51 -16.63
N LYS A 350 -14.29 6.22 -16.31
CA LYS A 350 -15.40 5.37 -16.73
C LYS A 350 -16.74 5.86 -16.16
N LEU A 351 -16.79 6.26 -14.88
CA LEU A 351 -18.00 6.81 -14.27
C LEU A 351 -18.47 8.09 -14.98
N LEU A 352 -17.54 8.96 -15.39
CA LEU A 352 -17.89 10.17 -16.15
C LEU A 352 -18.37 9.83 -17.57
N ASP A 353 -17.68 8.92 -18.27
CA ASP A 353 -18.06 8.50 -19.62
C ASP A 353 -19.46 7.86 -19.63
N GLU A 354 -19.75 6.99 -18.67
CA GLU A 354 -21.06 6.33 -18.51
C GLU A 354 -22.19 7.33 -18.24
N ALA A 355 -21.89 8.42 -17.52
CA ALA A 355 -22.83 9.50 -17.27
C ALA A 355 -22.93 10.52 -18.43
N GLY A 356 -22.04 10.43 -19.43
CA GLY A 356 -21.95 11.41 -20.52
C GLY A 356 -21.44 12.78 -20.07
N ILE A 357 -20.57 12.81 -19.04
CA ILE A 357 -19.90 14.03 -18.57
C ILE A 357 -18.50 14.12 -19.22
N PRO A 358 -18.12 15.27 -19.82
CA PRO A 358 -16.79 15.45 -20.39
C PRO A 358 -15.68 15.29 -19.35
N ARG A 359 -14.63 14.52 -19.66
CA ARG A 359 -13.53 14.24 -18.72
C ARG A 359 -12.75 15.48 -18.30
N GLU A 360 -12.77 16.51 -19.14
CA GLU A 360 -12.14 17.82 -18.93
C GLU A 360 -12.70 18.55 -17.70
N ILE A 361 -13.90 18.17 -17.22
CA ILE A 361 -14.46 18.68 -15.95
C ILE A 361 -13.56 18.36 -14.74
N ALA A 362 -12.71 17.33 -14.86
CA ALA A 362 -11.82 16.86 -13.81
C ALA A 362 -10.44 17.53 -13.83
N GLU A 363 -10.16 18.42 -14.78
CA GLU A 363 -8.92 19.19 -14.80
C GLU A 363 -8.85 20.15 -13.60
N VAL A 364 -7.68 20.19 -12.94
CA VAL A 364 -7.47 21.05 -11.77
C VAL A 364 -7.24 22.50 -12.22
N ARG A 365 -8.16 23.41 -11.90
CA ARG A 365 -8.02 24.85 -12.18
C ARG A 365 -7.70 25.64 -10.91
N PRO A 366 -6.98 26.78 -10.99
CA PRO A 366 -6.55 27.55 -9.82
C PRO A 366 -7.67 27.95 -8.85
N ASN A 367 -8.89 28.19 -9.35
CA ASN A 367 -10.04 28.63 -8.56
C ASN A 367 -10.94 27.50 -8.05
N ASP A 368 -10.74 26.26 -8.52
CA ASP A 368 -11.65 25.14 -8.19
C ASP A 368 -11.62 24.82 -6.70
N TYR A 369 -10.46 25.00 -6.05
CA TYR A 369 -10.29 24.75 -4.64
C TYR A 369 -11.29 25.53 -3.76
N TRP A 370 -11.42 26.83 -3.99
CA TRP A 370 -12.31 27.69 -3.20
C TRP A 370 -13.78 27.39 -3.50
N LYS A 371 -14.10 27.09 -4.76
CA LYS A 371 -15.45 26.71 -5.17
C LYS A 371 -15.88 25.37 -4.56
N ILE A 372 -15.00 24.37 -4.57
CA ILE A 372 -15.24 23.07 -3.94
C ILE A 372 -15.42 23.23 -2.43
N LYS A 373 -14.59 24.07 -1.77
CA LYS A 373 -14.75 24.39 -0.35
C LYS A 373 -16.11 25.02 -0.08
N ALA A 374 -16.51 26.03 -0.85
CA ALA A 374 -17.79 26.72 -0.70
C ALA A 374 -18.98 25.76 -0.85
N VAL A 375 -18.97 24.86 -1.84
CA VAL A 375 -19.99 23.81 -1.96
C VAL A 375 -19.90 22.84 -0.78
N GLY A 376 -18.70 22.47 -0.33
CA GLY A 376 -18.48 21.58 0.80
C GLY A 376 -19.02 22.11 2.13
N GLU A 377 -19.02 23.42 2.34
CA GLU A 377 -19.62 24.07 3.51
C GLU A 377 -21.14 23.86 3.56
N THR A 378 -21.80 23.72 2.41
CA THR A 378 -23.26 23.47 2.32
C THR A 378 -23.68 22.04 2.65
N LEU A 379 -22.76 21.07 2.66
CA LEU A 379 -23.07 19.67 2.96
C LEU A 379 -23.47 19.48 4.42
N PRO A 380 -24.36 18.53 4.75
CA PRO A 380 -24.70 18.25 6.14
C PRO A 380 -23.50 17.67 6.91
N PRO A 381 -23.42 17.86 8.25
CA PRO A 381 -22.40 17.21 9.08
C PRO A 381 -22.41 15.69 8.92
N ILE A 382 -23.62 15.11 8.82
CA ILE A 382 -23.90 13.70 8.59
C ILE A 382 -24.80 13.57 7.36
N SER A 383 -24.42 12.71 6.43
CA SER A 383 -25.25 12.28 5.31
C SER A 383 -25.64 10.81 5.47
N VAL A 384 -26.90 10.48 5.23
CA VAL A 384 -27.44 9.10 5.23
C VAL A 384 -28.23 8.87 3.93
N PRO A 385 -28.34 7.62 3.44
CA PRO A 385 -29.18 7.31 2.29
C PRO A 385 -30.66 7.59 2.64
N LEU A 386 -31.27 8.52 1.90
CA LEU A 386 -32.69 8.89 2.07
C LEU A 386 -33.58 8.19 1.05
N ALA A 387 -33.06 8.02 -0.17
CA ALA A 387 -33.69 7.25 -1.24
C ALA A 387 -32.60 6.65 -2.15
N LYS A 388 -33.01 5.80 -3.10
CA LYS A 388 -32.07 5.14 -4.04
C LYS A 388 -31.11 6.10 -4.76
N HIS A 389 -31.57 7.31 -5.08
CA HIS A 389 -30.83 8.32 -5.85
C HIS A 389 -30.45 9.56 -5.01
N LEU A 390 -30.67 9.53 -3.70
CA LEU A 390 -30.58 10.71 -2.83
C LEU A 390 -29.99 10.34 -1.47
N ASP A 391 -28.96 11.07 -1.06
CA ASP A 391 -28.49 11.11 0.32
C ASP A 391 -28.35 12.54 0.81
N GLY A 392 -28.52 12.74 2.11
CA GLY A 392 -28.52 14.06 2.71
C GLY A 392 -28.65 13.99 4.23
N PRO A 393 -29.01 15.11 4.89
CA PRO A 393 -29.15 15.13 6.34
C PRO A 393 -30.16 14.08 6.81
N PRO A 394 -29.91 13.41 7.96
CA PRO A 394 -30.87 12.46 8.51
C PRO A 394 -32.21 13.16 8.78
N PRO A 395 -33.35 12.46 8.63
CA PRO A 395 -34.66 13.07 8.89
C PRO A 395 -34.76 13.57 10.34
N PRO A 396 -35.46 14.69 10.59
CA PRO A 396 -35.62 15.22 11.95
C PRO A 396 -36.18 14.17 12.91
N GLY A 397 -35.56 14.05 14.10
CA GLY A 397 -36.01 13.15 15.16
C GLY A 397 -35.57 11.68 15.02
N VAL A 398 -34.86 11.31 13.95
CA VAL A 398 -34.34 9.95 13.77
C VAL A 398 -33.10 9.71 14.63
N ASP A 399 -33.08 8.62 15.40
CA ASP A 399 -31.85 8.10 16.00
C ASP A 399 -31.00 7.43 14.92
N VAL A 400 -30.01 8.18 14.42
CA VAL A 400 -29.14 7.79 13.31
C VAL A 400 -28.40 6.49 13.60
N MET A 401 -27.88 6.32 14.83
CA MET A 401 -27.04 5.19 15.20
C MET A 401 -27.82 3.88 15.31
N SER A 402 -29.13 3.97 15.57
CA SER A 402 -30.03 2.81 15.61
C SER A 402 -30.66 2.49 14.26
N SER A 403 -30.75 3.48 13.37
CA SER A 403 -31.47 3.35 12.09
C SER A 403 -30.57 3.02 10.89
N TYR A 404 -29.26 3.31 10.99
CA TYR A 404 -28.31 3.13 9.90
C TYR A 404 -27.05 2.42 10.38
N GLY A 405 -26.52 1.52 9.55
CA GLY A 405 -25.23 0.89 9.81
C GLY A 405 -24.07 1.88 9.68
N PRO A 406 -22.89 1.63 10.31
CA PRO A 406 -21.73 2.52 10.23
C PRO A 406 -21.24 2.81 8.79
N ASP A 407 -21.43 1.89 7.85
CA ASP A 407 -21.10 2.08 6.43
C ASP A 407 -22.16 2.89 5.65
N GLN A 408 -23.31 3.17 6.25
CA GLN A 408 -24.42 3.97 5.70
C GLN A 408 -24.45 5.41 6.23
N ILE A 409 -23.52 5.76 7.11
CA ILE A 409 -23.43 7.08 7.75
C ILE A 409 -22.17 7.76 7.24
N MET A 410 -22.29 8.77 6.39
CA MET A 410 -21.15 9.58 5.93
C MET A 410 -20.99 10.83 6.79
N VAL A 411 -19.79 11.02 7.33
CA VAL A 411 -19.37 12.20 8.06
C VAL A 411 -18.67 13.17 7.10
N ALA A 412 -19.09 14.44 7.09
CA ALA A 412 -18.41 15.46 6.32
C ALA A 412 -17.01 15.71 6.89
N GLY A 413 -15.99 15.60 6.04
CA GLY A 413 -14.59 15.82 6.40
C GLY A 413 -14.30 17.28 6.74
N ARG A 414 -13.24 17.48 7.51
CA ARG A 414 -12.80 18.81 7.98
C ARG A 414 -11.35 19.04 7.57
N ASP A 415 -10.91 20.30 7.58
CA ASP A 415 -9.49 20.63 7.47
C ASP A 415 -8.90 20.92 8.86
N LYS A 416 -7.60 21.24 8.91
CA LYS A 416 -6.90 21.59 10.16
C LYS A 416 -7.49 22.80 10.91
N HIS A 417 -8.30 23.63 10.25
CA HIS A 417 -8.98 24.78 10.85
C HIS A 417 -10.41 24.43 11.32
N GLY A 418 -10.88 23.21 11.06
CA GLY A 418 -12.24 22.79 11.38
C GLY A 418 -13.27 23.19 10.32
N ASP A 419 -12.85 23.60 9.11
CA ASP A 419 -13.76 23.94 8.02
C ASP A 419 -14.11 22.70 7.19
N ARG A 420 -15.32 22.65 6.62
CA ARG A 420 -15.71 21.56 5.71
C ARG A 420 -14.85 21.57 4.46
N THR A 421 -14.37 20.39 4.05
CA THR A 421 -13.50 20.26 2.88
C THR A 421 -14.24 19.91 1.60
N GLY A 422 -15.52 19.54 1.70
CA GLY A 422 -16.29 18.94 0.60
C GLY A 422 -16.05 17.43 0.43
N MET A 423 -15.12 16.83 1.18
CA MET A 423 -14.96 15.39 1.27
C MET A 423 -15.91 14.81 2.32
N GLN A 424 -16.27 13.53 2.17
CA GLN A 424 -17.03 12.78 3.17
C GLN A 424 -16.43 11.38 3.33
N ARG A 425 -16.56 10.76 4.50
CA ARG A 425 -16.20 9.35 4.70
C ARG A 425 -17.14 8.68 5.69
N THR A 426 -17.30 7.38 5.60
CA THR A 426 -18.20 6.66 6.49
C THR A 426 -17.76 6.69 7.94
N LEU A 427 -18.71 6.49 8.84
CA LEU A 427 -18.47 6.31 10.26
C LEU A 427 -17.57 5.09 10.55
N SER A 428 -17.68 4.03 9.74
CA SER A 428 -16.78 2.87 9.80
C SER A 428 -15.32 3.23 9.53
N GLU A 429 -15.03 4.18 8.64
CA GLU A 429 -13.65 4.67 8.42
C GLU A 429 -13.12 5.46 9.60
N TYR A 430 -13.97 6.25 10.28
CA TYR A 430 -13.59 6.93 11.52
C TYR A 430 -13.23 5.92 12.61
N ALA A 431 -14.04 4.86 12.77
CA ALA A 431 -13.76 3.79 13.73
C ALA A 431 -12.46 3.03 13.40
N ALA A 432 -12.29 2.61 12.14
CA ALA A 432 -11.12 1.86 11.69
C ALA A 432 -9.82 2.67 11.85
N GLN A 433 -9.87 3.98 11.63
CA GLN A 433 -8.72 4.87 11.75
C GLN A 433 -8.57 5.50 13.15
N LYS A 434 -9.45 5.14 14.10
CA LYS A 434 -9.49 5.69 15.47
C LYS A 434 -9.51 7.24 15.50
N LEU A 435 -10.30 7.82 14.60
CA LEU A 435 -10.38 9.27 14.42
C LEU A 435 -11.44 9.89 15.32
N ARG A 436 -11.15 11.11 15.78
CA ARG A 436 -12.14 11.96 16.46
C ARG A 436 -13.18 12.43 15.44
N LEU A 437 -14.47 12.38 15.79
CA LEU A 437 -15.55 12.96 15.01
C LEU A 437 -15.53 14.49 15.10
N PRO A 438 -15.96 15.23 14.06
CA PRO A 438 -16.33 16.64 14.18
C PRO A 438 -17.45 16.84 15.21
N ASP A 439 -17.40 17.92 15.98
CA ASP A 439 -18.34 18.16 17.08
C ASP A 439 -19.80 18.25 16.62
N ASP A 440 -20.04 18.88 15.47
CA ASP A 440 -21.38 18.99 14.87
C ASP A 440 -21.90 17.63 14.39
N ALA A 441 -21.02 16.79 13.82
CA ALA A 441 -21.36 15.41 13.46
C ALA A 441 -21.65 14.56 14.70
N ALA A 442 -20.83 14.65 15.74
CA ALA A 442 -21.01 13.94 17.01
C ALA A 442 -22.34 14.31 17.68
N LYS A 443 -22.71 15.60 17.67
CA LYS A 443 -23.99 16.08 18.16
C LYS A 443 -25.17 15.48 17.41
N VAL A 444 -25.10 15.40 16.07
CA VAL A 444 -26.14 14.76 15.26
C VAL A 444 -26.26 13.26 15.58
N LEU A 445 -25.14 12.58 15.81
CA LEU A 445 -25.11 11.17 16.19
C LEU A 445 -25.45 10.90 17.66
N GLN A 446 -25.62 11.94 18.48
CA GLN A 446 -25.78 11.84 19.94
C GLN A 446 -24.66 11.00 20.58
N ARG A 447 -23.42 11.26 20.19
CA ARG A 447 -22.21 10.59 20.68
C ARG A 447 -21.15 11.60 21.08
N GLU A 448 -20.21 11.12 21.88
CA GLU A 448 -19.03 11.90 22.24
C GLU A 448 -18.09 12.00 21.03
N PRO A 449 -17.53 13.20 20.74
CA PRO A 449 -16.67 13.38 19.57
C PRO A 449 -15.43 12.48 19.57
N ASP A 450 -14.95 12.08 20.74
CA ASP A 450 -13.76 11.25 20.92
C ASP A 450 -14.04 9.74 21.01
N MET A 451 -15.27 9.29 20.72
CA MET A 451 -15.71 7.90 20.92
C MET A 451 -14.78 6.83 20.31
N TYR A 452 -14.06 7.13 19.22
CA TYR A 452 -13.10 6.21 18.58
C TYR A 452 -11.63 6.52 18.90
N SER A 453 -11.31 7.75 19.33
CA SER A 453 -9.93 8.21 19.54
C SER A 453 -9.46 8.08 21.00
N ARG A 454 -10.35 7.80 21.95
CA ARG A 454 -10.01 7.59 23.38
C ARG A 454 -8.93 6.52 23.62
N ALA A 455 -8.82 5.53 22.74
CA ALA A 455 -7.87 4.42 22.86
C ALA A 455 -6.47 4.71 22.29
N THR A 456 -6.18 5.96 21.88
CA THR A 456 -4.91 6.32 21.23
C THR A 456 -4.24 7.50 21.92
N GLU A 457 -3.02 7.31 22.44
CA GLU A 457 -2.17 8.36 23.05
C GLU A 457 -1.69 9.45 22.07
N LYS A 458 -1.99 9.31 20.77
CA LYS A 458 -1.67 10.33 19.78
C LYS A 458 -2.82 11.32 19.69
N ASN A 459 -2.56 12.57 20.06
CA ASN A 459 -3.26 13.75 19.54
C ASN A 459 -3.12 13.78 18.01
N ALA A 460 -3.88 12.94 17.31
CA ALA A 460 -4.02 12.99 15.87
C ALA A 460 -4.60 14.37 15.54
N GLY A 461 -3.89 15.15 14.72
CA GLY A 461 -4.27 16.52 14.36
C GLY A 461 -5.77 16.58 14.09
N LEU A 462 -6.46 17.47 14.82
CA LEU A 462 -7.87 17.37 15.19
C LEU A 462 -8.82 16.94 14.05
N TYR A 463 -8.51 17.29 12.80
CA TYR A 463 -9.43 17.15 11.68
C TYR A 463 -8.79 17.00 10.29
N ASP A 464 -7.46 16.91 10.12
CA ASP A 464 -6.84 17.19 8.80
C ASP A 464 -7.02 16.07 7.75
N ASP A 465 -8.20 16.05 7.12
CA ASP A 465 -8.53 15.18 6.00
C ASP A 465 -7.88 15.64 4.68
N ARG A 466 -7.30 16.85 4.64
CA ARG A 466 -6.51 17.34 3.50
C ARG A 466 -5.06 16.87 3.52
N SER A 467 -4.54 16.42 4.65
CA SER A 467 -3.15 15.91 4.76
C SER A 467 -2.84 14.75 3.80
N ARG A 468 -3.85 13.97 3.38
CA ARG A 468 -3.72 12.93 2.33
C ARG A 468 -3.74 13.46 0.89
N ALA A 469 -4.08 14.73 0.69
CA ALA A 469 -4.16 15.39 -0.61
C ALA A 469 -3.00 16.37 -0.87
N GLN A 470 -2.36 16.90 0.18
CA GLN A 470 -1.25 17.85 0.02
C GLN A 470 0.13 17.21 -0.19
N THR A 471 0.29 15.89 -0.10
CA THR A 471 1.61 15.27 -0.32
C THR A 471 2.11 15.32 -1.78
N SER A 472 1.31 15.79 -2.74
CA SER A 472 1.72 15.97 -4.14
C SER A 472 2.27 17.38 -4.46
N ARG A 473 2.27 18.31 -3.50
CA ARG A 473 2.97 19.61 -3.65
C ARG A 473 3.89 19.87 -2.46
N GLY A 474 5.11 19.34 -2.53
CA GLY A 474 6.20 19.75 -1.66
C GLY A 474 6.94 18.62 -0.94
N ALA A 475 7.49 17.68 -1.69
CA ALA A 475 8.67 16.91 -1.27
C ALA A 475 9.53 16.61 -2.51
N GLY A 476 9.81 17.65 -3.29
CA GLY A 476 10.93 17.64 -4.20
C GLY A 476 12.10 18.32 -3.51
N TRP A 477 12.78 17.59 -2.62
CA TRP A 477 14.15 17.83 -2.15
C TRP A 477 14.72 16.54 -1.56
#